data_AF-A0A1V5ZRQ0-F1
#
_entry.id   AF-A0A1V5ZRQ0-F1
#
_cell.length_a   1.000
_cell.length_b   1.000
_cell.length_c   1.000
_cell.angle_alpha   90.00
_cell.angle_beta   90.00
_cell.angle_gamma   90.00
#
_symmetry.space_group_name_H-M   'P 1'
#
loop_
_entity.id
_entity.type
_entity.pdbx_description
1 polymer ?
#
loop_
_entity_poly.entity_id
_entity_poly.type
_entity_poly.pdbx_seq_one_letter_code
_entity_poly.pdbx_strand_id
1 'polypeptide(L)'
;MTCTDFRLLAERRAAGFPLKARQEKALERHLAECSTCAAVARFEHNLAAAVREFPAVTPPADFADMVLAQLPDPVAVPEPSLREYWWNLTLGVLAAGAASWALWQKAPSWIPWLTGEKERTQIADILFNAYMSMGEVSLPTMSVVFLALIGLTAWGASALVAGER
;
A
#
# COMPACT_ATOMS: atom_id res chain seq x y z
N MET A 1 17.01 -5.54 -6.69
CA MET A 1 17.39 -6.23 -5.45
C MET A 1 18.90 -6.44 -5.49
N THR A 2 19.56 -6.05 -4.42
CA THR A 2 21.00 -6.16 -4.22
C THR A 2 21.36 -7.54 -3.65
N CYS A 3 22.65 -7.89 -3.62
CA CYS A 3 23.12 -9.10 -2.94
C CYS A 3 22.72 -9.11 -1.45
N THR A 4 22.66 -7.94 -0.81
CA THR A 4 22.20 -7.78 0.57
C THR A 4 20.73 -8.19 0.72
N ASP A 5 19.87 -7.77 -0.20
CA ASP A 5 18.45 -8.14 -0.19
C ASP A 5 18.26 -9.65 -0.34
N PHE A 6 19.04 -10.29 -1.24
CA PHE A 6 18.97 -11.73 -1.45
C PHE A 6 19.53 -12.53 -0.28
N ARG A 7 20.55 -12.00 0.41
CA ARG A 7 21.05 -12.61 1.65
C ARG A 7 19.98 -12.63 2.73
N LEU A 8 19.27 -11.53 2.94
CA LEU A 8 18.14 -11.48 3.89
C LEU A 8 17.01 -12.46 3.51
N LEU A 9 16.72 -12.62 2.22
CA LEU A 9 15.75 -13.61 1.75
C LEU A 9 16.22 -15.05 2.00
N ALA A 10 17.51 -15.33 1.83
CA ALA A 10 18.09 -16.64 2.12
C ALA A 10 18.06 -16.98 3.62
N GLU A 11 18.44 -16.04 4.49
CA GLU A 11 18.36 -16.17 5.95
C GLU A 11 16.91 -16.44 6.39
N ARG A 12 15.95 -15.67 5.85
CA ARG A 12 14.52 -15.86 6.14
C ARG A 12 14.00 -17.23 5.71
N ARG A 13 14.41 -17.73 4.53
CA ARG A 13 14.07 -19.07 4.03
C ARG A 13 14.68 -20.16 4.93
N ALA A 14 15.94 -19.99 5.35
CA ALA A 14 16.62 -20.95 6.23
C ALA A 14 15.97 -21.04 7.61
N ALA A 15 15.52 -19.91 8.16
CA ALA A 15 14.76 -19.85 9.42
C ALA A 15 13.33 -20.42 9.31
N GLY A 16 12.89 -20.85 8.12
CA GLY A 16 11.58 -21.49 7.92
C GLY A 16 10.41 -20.52 7.75
N PHE A 17 10.67 -19.21 7.59
CA PHE A 17 9.61 -18.25 7.30
C PHE A 17 9.18 -18.32 5.84
N PRO A 18 7.87 -18.26 5.54
CA PRO A 18 7.38 -18.32 4.17
C PRO A 18 7.83 -17.08 3.37
N LEU A 19 8.30 -17.33 2.15
CA LEU A 19 8.57 -16.30 1.15
C LEU A 19 7.38 -16.21 0.17
N LYS A 20 7.17 -15.03 -0.41
CA LYS A 20 6.21 -14.90 -1.53
C LYS A 20 6.79 -15.62 -2.76
N ALA A 21 5.95 -16.26 -3.56
CA ALA A 21 6.38 -17.00 -4.75
C ALA A 21 7.31 -16.20 -5.70
N ARG A 22 7.05 -14.89 -5.85
CA ARG A 22 7.91 -13.99 -6.65
C ARG A 22 9.31 -13.82 -6.03
N GLN A 23 9.40 -13.73 -4.70
CA GLN A 23 10.67 -13.60 -3.98
C GLN A 23 11.46 -14.92 -4.03
N GLU A 24 10.78 -16.05 -3.90
CA GLU A 24 11.40 -17.37 -3.99
C GLU A 24 12.02 -17.60 -5.37
N LYS A 25 11.26 -17.36 -6.45
CA LYS A 25 11.77 -17.48 -7.82
C LYS A 25 12.93 -16.52 -8.11
N ALA A 26 12.86 -15.29 -7.59
CA ALA A 26 13.93 -14.32 -7.75
C ALA A 26 15.20 -14.74 -6.99
N LEU A 27 15.04 -15.27 -5.77
CA LEU A 27 16.14 -15.80 -4.97
C LEU A 27 16.81 -16.98 -5.65
N GLU A 28 16.04 -17.97 -6.12
CA GLU A 28 16.59 -19.15 -6.80
C GLU A 28 17.40 -18.78 -8.04
N ARG A 29 16.87 -17.86 -8.86
CA ARG A 29 17.63 -17.33 -10.01
C ARG A 29 18.93 -16.66 -9.58
N HIS A 30 18.89 -15.82 -8.53
CA HIS A 30 20.09 -15.15 -8.06
C HIS A 30 21.13 -16.13 -7.49
N LEU A 31 20.72 -17.16 -6.76
CA LEU A 31 21.61 -18.19 -6.24
C LEU A 31 22.24 -19.05 -7.35
N ALA A 32 21.59 -19.16 -8.51
CA ALA A 32 22.18 -19.81 -9.69
C ALA A 32 23.27 -18.94 -10.36
N GLU A 33 23.14 -17.61 -10.26
CA GLU A 33 24.02 -16.63 -10.93
C GLU A 33 25.17 -16.15 -10.02
N CYS A 34 25.00 -16.14 -8.70
CA CYS A 34 25.95 -15.60 -7.73
C CYS A 34 26.47 -16.69 -6.77
N SER A 35 27.68 -17.18 -7.03
CA SER A 35 28.32 -18.24 -6.23
C SER A 35 28.55 -17.84 -4.77
N THR A 36 28.86 -16.56 -4.50
CA THR A 36 29.03 -16.04 -3.13
C THR A 36 27.73 -16.12 -2.34
N CYS A 37 26.62 -15.66 -2.91
CA CYS A 37 25.32 -15.74 -2.26
C CYS A 37 24.84 -17.19 -2.13
N ALA A 38 25.16 -18.06 -3.09
CA ALA A 38 24.89 -19.50 -3.00
C ALA A 38 25.63 -20.17 -1.83
N ALA A 39 26.90 -19.83 -1.61
CA ALA A 39 27.68 -20.35 -0.49
C ALA A 39 27.10 -19.92 0.86
N VAL A 40 26.74 -18.64 0.99
CA VAL A 40 26.09 -18.11 2.20
C VAL A 40 24.74 -18.80 2.44
N ALA A 41 23.89 -18.92 1.41
CA ALA A 41 22.59 -19.58 1.55
C ALA A 41 22.71 -21.05 2.00
N ARG A 42 23.73 -21.78 1.51
CA ARG A 42 24.02 -23.15 1.97
C ARG A 42 24.49 -23.18 3.42
N PHE A 43 25.38 -22.25 3.80
CA PHE A 43 25.83 -22.13 5.18
C PHE A 43 24.65 -21.89 6.14
N GLU A 44 23.79 -20.92 5.82
CA GLU A 44 22.60 -20.62 6.63
C GLU A 44 21.64 -21.81 6.72
N HIS A 45 21.44 -22.52 5.61
CA HIS A 45 20.59 -23.71 5.60
C HIS A 45 21.15 -24.82 6.50
N ASN A 46 22.46 -25.07 6.43
CA ASN A 46 23.12 -26.07 7.27
C ASN A 46 23.12 -25.67 8.75
N LEU A 47 23.34 -24.37 9.04
CA LEU A 47 23.25 -23.83 10.39
C LEU A 47 21.84 -24.01 10.97
N ALA A 48 20.81 -23.65 10.20
CA ALA A 48 19.43 -23.83 10.62
C ALA A 48 19.03 -25.31 10.79
N ALA A 49 19.64 -26.22 10.03
CA ALA A 49 19.49 -27.67 10.24
C ALA A 49 20.15 -28.11 11.55
N ALA A 50 21.41 -27.72 11.78
CA ALA A 50 22.13 -28.05 13.01
C ALA A 50 21.44 -27.48 14.26
N VAL A 51 20.96 -26.24 14.21
CA VAL A 51 20.21 -25.62 15.32
C VAL A 51 18.93 -26.38 15.65
N ARG A 52 18.25 -26.94 14.65
CA ARG A 52 17.04 -27.75 14.86
C ARG A 52 17.31 -29.09 15.55
N GLU A 53 18.54 -29.59 15.51
CA GLU A 53 18.94 -30.80 16.22
C GLU A 53 19.17 -30.55 17.72
N PHE A 54 19.32 -29.30 18.15
CA PHE A 54 19.44 -28.98 19.56
C PHE A 54 18.10 -29.18 20.28
N PRO A 55 18.11 -29.76 21.48
CA PRO A 55 16.89 -29.93 22.26
C PRO A 55 16.30 -28.55 22.59
N ALA A 56 15.00 -28.41 22.38
CA ALA A 56 14.26 -27.23 22.83
C ALA A 56 14.24 -27.25 24.37
N VAL A 57 15.01 -26.35 24.98
CA VAL A 57 15.03 -26.16 26.43
C VAL A 57 14.04 -25.05 26.77
N THR A 58 13.18 -25.27 27.76
CA THR A 58 12.31 -24.22 28.29
C THR A 58 13.20 -23.13 28.91
N PRO A 59 13.14 -21.88 28.42
CA PRO A 59 13.93 -20.81 28.99
C PRO A 59 13.44 -20.49 30.42
N PRO A 60 14.31 -19.91 31.28
CA PRO A 60 13.89 -19.34 32.56
C PRO A 60 12.74 -18.34 32.41
N ALA A 61 11.91 -18.19 33.46
CA ALA A 61 10.73 -17.33 33.42
C ALA A 61 11.07 -15.85 33.12
N ASP A 62 12.26 -15.41 33.51
CA ASP A 62 12.83 -14.07 33.36
C ASP A 62 13.66 -13.90 32.08
N PHE A 63 13.79 -14.94 31.25
CA PHE A 63 14.65 -14.90 30.06
C PHE A 63 14.23 -13.80 29.07
N ALA A 64 12.93 -13.62 28.86
CA ALA A 64 12.43 -12.56 27.97
C ALA A 64 12.84 -11.17 28.48
N ASP A 65 12.69 -10.92 29.78
CA ASP A 65 13.05 -9.65 30.40
C ASP A 65 14.56 -9.42 30.35
N MET A 66 15.37 -10.47 30.58
CA MET A 66 16.83 -10.41 30.46
C MET A 66 17.30 -10.08 29.04
N VAL A 67 16.63 -10.65 28.02
CA VAL A 67 16.96 -10.37 26.61
C VAL A 67 16.53 -8.96 26.23
N LEU A 68 15.32 -8.55 26.61
CA LEU A 68 14.81 -7.21 26.33
C LEU A 68 15.67 -6.12 26.99
N ALA A 69 16.17 -6.37 28.21
CA ALA A 69 17.07 -5.45 28.91
C ALA A 69 18.44 -5.29 28.23
N GLN A 70 18.85 -6.24 27.39
CA GLN A 70 20.11 -6.20 26.64
C GLN A 70 19.97 -5.65 25.21
N LEU A 71 18.73 -5.48 24.72
CA LEU A 71 18.54 -4.87 23.41
C LEU A 71 19.00 -3.41 23.47
N PRO A 72 19.77 -2.94 22.49
CA PRO A 72 20.08 -1.53 22.39
C PRO A 72 18.77 -0.74 22.30
N ASP A 73 18.75 0.45 22.90
CA ASP A 73 17.60 1.34 22.82
C ASP A 73 17.13 1.41 21.36
N PRO A 74 15.81 1.33 21.12
CA PRO A 74 15.28 1.40 19.77
C PRO A 74 15.86 2.64 19.11
N VAL A 75 16.62 2.42 18.03
CA VAL A 75 17.17 3.51 17.22
C VAL A 75 16.02 4.44 16.94
N ALA A 76 16.09 5.67 17.47
CA ALA A 76 15.04 6.65 17.34
C ALA A 76 14.77 6.82 15.84
N VAL A 77 13.67 6.22 15.36
CA VAL A 77 13.17 6.50 14.03
C VAL A 77 12.78 7.97 14.10
N PRO A 78 13.41 8.86 13.30
CA PRO A 78 13.06 10.26 13.35
C PRO A 78 11.56 10.37 13.08
N GLU A 79 10.81 10.89 14.06
CA GLU A 79 9.39 11.15 13.87
C GLU A 79 9.26 12.09 12.67
N PRO A 80 8.37 11.78 11.71
CA PRO A 80 8.17 12.66 10.57
C PRO A 80 7.76 14.02 11.11
N SER A 81 8.45 15.07 10.68
CA SER A 81 8.13 16.41 11.12
C SER A 81 6.69 16.76 10.70
N LEU A 82 5.97 17.56 11.51
CA LEU A 82 4.63 18.04 11.14
C LEU A 82 4.61 18.64 9.73
N ARG A 83 5.71 19.30 9.33
CA ARG A 83 5.90 19.86 7.99
C ARG A 83 5.92 18.78 6.91
N GLU A 84 6.68 17.70 7.09
CA GLU A 84 6.72 16.57 6.14
C GLU A 84 5.38 15.84 6.07
N TYR A 85 4.69 15.69 7.20
CA TYR A 85 3.34 15.14 7.24
C TYR A 85 2.38 15.97 6.37
N TRP A 86 2.33 17.29 6.58
CA TRP A 86 1.48 18.18 5.79
C TRP A 86 1.87 18.22 4.31
N TRP A 87 3.16 18.13 4.01
CA TRP A 87 3.65 18.07 2.62
C TRP A 87 3.25 16.79 1.90
N ASN A 88 3.35 15.64 2.58
CA ASN A 88 2.91 14.36 2.02
C ASN A 88 1.38 14.32 1.86
N LEU A 89 0.64 14.95 2.79
CA LEU A 89 -0.81 15.08 2.69
C LEU A 89 -1.22 15.91 1.46
N THR A 90 -0.59 17.07 1.24
CA THR A 90 -0.89 17.91 0.08
C THR A 90 -0.54 17.22 -1.23
N LEU A 91 0.61 16.54 -1.30
CA LEU A 91 0.96 15.73 -2.48
C LEU A 91 -0.06 14.61 -2.73
N GLY A 92 -0.52 13.94 -1.68
CA GLY A 92 -1.57 12.92 -1.78
C GLY A 92 -2.89 13.45 -2.34
N VAL A 93 -3.33 14.62 -1.85
CA VAL A 93 -4.55 15.29 -2.34
C VAL A 93 -4.41 15.71 -3.80
N LEU A 94 -3.26 16.28 -4.19
CA LEU A 94 -3.01 16.67 -5.58
C LEU A 94 -3.00 15.47 -6.52
N ALA A 95 -2.37 14.36 -6.11
CA ALA A 95 -2.35 13.13 -6.89
C ALA A 95 -3.74 12.53 -7.07
N ALA A 96 -4.57 12.52 -6.01
CA ALA A 96 -5.96 12.06 -6.07
C ALA A 96 -6.84 12.95 -6.96
N GLY A 97 -6.65 14.27 -6.90
CA GLY A 97 -7.32 15.23 -7.77
C GLY A 97 -6.96 15.02 -9.25
N ALA A 98 -5.68 14.86 -9.56
CA ALA A 98 -5.20 14.60 -10.92
C ALA A 98 -5.73 13.25 -11.46
N ALA A 99 -5.75 12.20 -10.64
CA ALA A 99 -6.31 10.91 -11.00
C ALA A 99 -7.81 10.99 -11.28
N SER A 100 -8.57 11.69 -10.43
CA SER A 100 -10.01 11.92 -10.61
C SER A 100 -10.30 12.73 -11.89
N TRP A 101 -9.51 13.78 -12.16
CA TRP A 101 -9.62 14.58 -13.38
C TRP A 101 -9.33 13.76 -14.64
N ALA A 102 -8.26 12.96 -14.63
CA ALA A 102 -7.91 12.07 -15.73
C ALA A 102 -9.02 11.02 -15.97
N LEU A 103 -9.62 10.50 -14.90
CA LEU A 103 -10.76 9.58 -14.99
C LEU A 103 -11.99 10.27 -15.60
N TRP A 104 -12.24 11.53 -15.25
CA TRP A 104 -13.33 12.34 -15.82
C TRP A 104 -13.13 12.64 -17.30
N GLN A 105 -11.89 12.95 -17.73
CA GLN A 105 -11.57 13.11 -19.15
C GLN A 105 -11.71 11.81 -19.96
N LYS A 106 -11.46 10.66 -19.33
CA LYS A 106 -11.63 9.32 -19.92
C LYS A 106 -13.07 8.80 -19.78
N ALA A 107 -13.93 9.49 -19.02
CA ALA A 107 -15.32 9.12 -18.84
C ALA A 107 -16.26 9.13 -20.07
N PRO A 108 -15.95 9.79 -21.20
CA PRO A 108 -16.86 9.86 -22.34
C PRO A 108 -17.19 8.52 -23.02
N SER A 109 -16.39 7.46 -22.85
CA SER A 109 -16.54 6.23 -23.64
C SER A 109 -17.39 5.12 -23.01
N TRP A 110 -17.74 5.23 -21.73
CA TRP A 110 -18.39 4.16 -20.95
C TRP A 110 -19.69 4.60 -20.26
N ILE A 111 -20.08 5.88 -20.40
CA ILE A 111 -21.35 6.43 -19.89
C ILE A 111 -22.18 6.96 -21.08
N PRO A 112 -23.04 6.12 -21.70
CA PRO A 112 -23.71 6.44 -22.97
C PRO A 112 -24.65 7.65 -22.93
N TRP A 113 -25.12 8.06 -21.75
CA TRP A 113 -26.08 9.16 -21.56
C TRP A 113 -25.42 10.53 -21.30
N LEU A 114 -24.09 10.60 -21.18
CA LEU A 114 -23.33 11.86 -20.98
C LEU A 114 -22.78 12.41 -22.31
N THR A 115 -23.46 12.20 -23.43
CA THR A 115 -22.91 12.51 -24.76
C THR A 115 -23.07 13.96 -25.19
N GLY A 116 -24.03 14.72 -24.63
CA GLY A 116 -24.22 16.14 -24.93
C GLY A 116 -23.23 17.06 -24.21
N GLU A 117 -22.45 17.85 -24.96
CA GLU A 117 -21.46 18.81 -24.41
C GLU A 117 -22.10 19.85 -23.46
N LYS A 118 -23.34 20.29 -23.75
CA LYS A 118 -24.12 21.20 -22.91
C LYS A 118 -24.55 20.59 -21.57
N GLU A 119 -24.91 19.32 -21.55
CA GLU A 119 -25.34 18.64 -20.31
C GLU A 119 -24.15 18.44 -19.37
N ARG A 120 -22.95 18.22 -19.92
CA ARG A 120 -21.72 18.12 -19.14
C ARG A 120 -21.37 19.43 -18.44
N THR A 121 -21.46 20.55 -19.15
CA THR A 121 -21.14 21.86 -18.57
C THR A 121 -22.17 22.27 -17.51
N GLN A 122 -23.45 21.96 -17.71
CA GLN A 122 -24.48 22.23 -16.70
C GLN A 122 -24.28 21.40 -15.43
N ILE A 123 -23.97 20.11 -15.54
CA ILE A 123 -23.71 19.26 -14.36
C ILE A 123 -22.44 19.74 -13.65
N ALA A 124 -21.38 20.09 -14.39
CA ALA A 124 -20.17 20.66 -13.82
C ALA A 124 -20.45 21.98 -13.08
N ASP A 125 -21.25 22.88 -13.65
CA ASP A 125 -21.63 24.15 -13.05
C ASP A 125 -22.52 23.97 -11.81
N ILE A 126 -23.45 22.99 -11.81
CA ILE A 126 -24.28 22.67 -10.64
C ILE A 126 -23.42 22.11 -9.51
N LEU A 127 -22.51 21.18 -9.82
CA LEU A 127 -21.59 20.62 -8.83
C LEU A 127 -20.62 21.69 -8.30
N PHE A 128 -20.14 22.58 -9.17
CA PHE A 128 -19.25 23.67 -8.81
C PHE A 128 -19.94 24.75 -7.97
N ASN A 129 -21.18 25.12 -8.31
CA ASN A 129 -21.96 26.06 -7.50
C ASN A 129 -22.39 25.46 -6.17
N ALA A 130 -22.78 24.18 -6.14
CA ALA A 130 -23.02 23.47 -4.88
C ALA A 130 -21.75 23.43 -4.02
N TYR A 131 -20.59 23.16 -4.64
CA TYR A 131 -19.27 23.21 -4.00
C TYR A 131 -18.94 24.60 -3.42
N MET A 132 -19.18 25.68 -4.17
CA MET A 132 -18.91 27.05 -3.71
C MET A 132 -19.92 27.54 -2.65
N SER A 133 -21.13 26.98 -2.61
CA SER A 133 -22.18 27.36 -1.64
C SER A 133 -21.99 26.73 -0.25
N MET A 134 -21.23 25.64 -0.15
CA MET A 134 -20.90 24.99 1.11
C MET A 134 -19.67 25.66 1.73
N GLY A 135 -19.90 26.83 2.31
CA GLY A 135 -18.86 27.60 3.01
C GLY A 135 -18.18 26.81 4.14
N GLU A 136 -16.87 27.02 4.27
CA GLU A 136 -15.99 26.61 5.40
C GLU A 136 -16.08 25.15 5.87
N VAL A 137 -16.19 24.20 4.96
CA VAL A 137 -15.96 22.78 5.30
C VAL A 137 -14.52 22.40 4.91
N SER A 138 -13.77 21.79 5.83
CA SER A 138 -12.37 21.44 5.58
C SER A 138 -12.21 20.52 4.35
N LEU A 139 -11.18 20.77 3.54
CA LEU A 139 -10.83 20.03 2.31
C LEU A 139 -10.95 18.47 2.36
N PRO A 140 -10.65 17.77 3.47
CA PRO A 140 -10.81 16.30 3.51
C PRO A 140 -12.27 15.84 3.54
N THR A 141 -13.16 16.53 4.27
CA THR A 141 -14.60 16.20 4.27
C THR A 141 -15.21 16.47 2.88
N MET A 142 -14.70 17.46 2.16
CA MET A 142 -15.13 17.77 0.79
C MET A 142 -14.83 16.64 -0.22
N SER A 143 -13.67 15.98 -0.10
CA SER A 143 -13.30 14.88 -1.01
C SER A 143 -14.22 13.66 -0.85
N VAL A 144 -14.64 13.39 0.39
CA VAL A 144 -15.56 12.30 0.72
C VAL A 144 -16.97 12.59 0.19
N VAL A 145 -17.44 13.83 0.34
CA VAL A 145 -18.76 14.24 -0.19
C VAL A 145 -18.79 14.20 -1.72
N PHE A 146 -17.71 14.63 -2.38
CA PHE A 146 -17.62 14.58 -3.84
C PHE A 146 -17.62 13.14 -4.37
N LEU A 147 -16.85 12.24 -3.73
CA LEU A 147 -16.87 10.81 -4.05
C LEU A 147 -18.21 10.15 -3.73
N ALA A 148 -18.88 10.56 -2.64
CA ALA A 148 -20.20 10.07 -2.27
C ALA A 148 -21.29 10.52 -3.25
N LEU A 149 -21.23 11.76 -3.75
CA LEU A 149 -22.15 12.26 -4.78
C LEU A 149 -21.95 11.58 -6.13
N ILE A 150 -20.70 11.32 -6.52
CA ILE A 150 -20.39 10.51 -7.71
C ILE A 150 -20.88 9.06 -7.52
N GLY A 151 -20.70 8.49 -6.33
CA GLY A 151 -21.20 7.15 -5.99
C GLY A 151 -22.74 7.05 -6.02
N LEU A 152 -23.44 8.04 -5.46
CA LEU A 152 -24.91 8.10 -5.40
C LEU A 152 -25.53 8.32 -6.78
N THR A 153 -24.91 9.13 -7.64
CA THR A 153 -25.37 9.31 -9.03
C THR A 153 -25.13 8.06 -9.87
N ALA A 154 -24.00 7.35 -9.67
CA ALA A 154 -23.75 6.06 -10.31
C ALA A 154 -24.71 4.96 -9.82
N TRP A 155 -25.06 4.96 -8.53
CA TRP A 155 -26.00 3.99 -7.95
C TRP A 155 -27.46 4.26 -8.36
N GLY A 156 -27.90 5.52 -8.35
CA GLY A 156 -29.23 5.91 -8.82
C GLY A 156 -29.46 5.61 -10.30
N ALA A 157 -28.45 5.81 -11.15
CA ALA A 157 -28.49 5.42 -12.56
C ALA A 157 -28.59 3.89 -12.75
N SER A 158 -27.92 3.13 -11.89
CA SER A 158 -27.98 1.65 -11.92
C SER A 158 -29.34 1.12 -11.45
N ALA A 159 -30.00 1.78 -10.50
CA ALA A 159 -31.32 1.42 -10.01
C ALA A 159 -32.44 1.68 -11.03
N LEU A 160 -32.34 2.74 -11.84
CA LEU A 160 -33.28 3.04 -12.92
C LEU A 160 -33.20 2.00 -14.06
N VAL A 161 -32.01 1.51 -14.39
CA VAL A 161 -31.82 0.47 -15.42
C VAL A 161 -32.25 -0.92 -14.94
N ALA A 162 -32.24 -1.18 -13.63
CA ALA A 162 -32.67 -2.46 -13.05
C ALA A 162 -34.21 -2.56 -12.88
N GLY A 163 -34.94 -1.45 -12.93
CA GLY A 163 -36.40 -1.40 -12.75
C GLY A 163 -37.24 -1.56 -14.03
N GLU A 164 -36.62 -1.60 -15.21
CA GLU A 164 -37.30 -1.78 -16.52
C GLU A 164 -37.20 -3.23 -17.07
N ARG A 165 -37.22 -4.25 -16.20
CA ARG A 165 -37.32 -5.66 -16.64
C ARG A 165 -38.56 -6.34 -16.08
#